data_AF-A0A6G5R627-F1
#
_entry.id   AF-A0A6G5R627-F1
#
_cell.length_a   1.000
_cell.length_b   1.000
_cell.length_c   1.000
_cell.angle_alpha   90.00
_cell.angle_beta   90.00
_cell.angle_gamma   90.00
#
_symmetry.space_group_name_H-M   'P 1'
#
loop_
_entity.id
_entity.type
_entity.pdbx_description
1 polymer ?
#
loop_
_entity_poly.entity_id
_entity_poly.type
_entity_poly.pdbx_seq_one_letter_code
_entity_poly.pdbx_strand_id
1 'polypeptide(L)'
;MKELIKILNKNTPQKIDHLTTFTRAICESGNIVFINELNNTEGIKFDKFDKTQIPIFKNIQHRVLKSLYCDSLAELHELTSSIIWRYNLADKKFTEFEFKKSDCKR
;
A
#
# COMPACT_ATOMS: atom_id res chain seq x y z
N MET A 1 0.51 9.74 -16.18
CA MET A 1 -0.16 9.21 -14.96
C MET A 1 -1.42 8.40 -15.25
N LYS A 2 -2.40 8.89 -16.04
CA LYS A 2 -3.62 8.11 -16.39
C LYS A 2 -3.32 6.75 -17.01
N GLU A 3 -2.41 6.69 -18.00
CA GLU A 3 -2.00 5.42 -18.62
C GLU A 3 -1.32 4.47 -17.62
N LEU A 4 -0.44 4.99 -16.75
CA LEU A 4 0.17 4.18 -15.68
C LEU A 4 -0.90 3.57 -14.76
N ILE A 5 -1.90 4.35 -14.33
CA ILE A 5 -3.02 3.83 -13.53
C ILE A 5 -3.79 2.74 -14.28
N LYS A 6 -4.04 2.91 -15.58
CA LYS A 6 -4.69 1.89 -16.42
C LYS A 6 -3.86 0.60 -16.49
N ILE A 7 -2.54 0.71 -16.62
CA ILE A 7 -1.61 -0.43 -16.62
C ILE A 7 -1.63 -1.14 -15.26
N LEU A 8 -1.51 -0.39 -14.16
CA LEU A 8 -1.55 -0.92 -12.80
C LEU A 8 -2.87 -1.65 -12.53
N ASN A 9 -3.99 -1.15 -13.06
CA ASN A 9 -5.31 -1.73 -12.85
C ASN A 9 -5.66 -2.88 -13.79
N LYS A 10 -4.84 -3.20 -14.79
CA LYS A 10 -5.17 -4.14 -15.86
C LYS A 10 -5.62 -5.52 -15.35
N ASN A 11 -5.03 -5.98 -14.25
CA ASN A 11 -5.28 -7.31 -13.68
C ASN A 11 -5.94 -7.24 -12.30
N THR A 12 -6.53 -6.10 -11.93
CA THR A 12 -7.15 -5.92 -10.62
C THR A 12 -8.62 -6.38 -10.60
N PRO A 13 -9.12 -6.92 -9.48
CA PRO A 13 -8.40 -7.20 -8.23
C PRO A 13 -7.45 -8.42 -8.36
N GLN A 14 -6.29 -8.34 -7.71
CA GLN A 14 -5.27 -9.39 -7.73
C GLN A 14 -4.79 -9.72 -6.31
N LYS A 15 -4.68 -11.02 -5.98
CA LYS A 15 -3.99 -11.45 -4.75
C LYS A 15 -2.49 -11.24 -4.90
N ILE A 16 -1.92 -10.44 -3.98
CA ILE A 16 -0.47 -10.21 -3.91
C ILE A 16 0.18 -11.28 -3.06
N ASP A 17 -0.49 -11.65 -1.97
CA ASP A 17 -0.10 -12.74 -1.08
C ASP A 17 -1.37 -13.35 -0.43
N HIS A 18 -1.18 -14.14 0.64
CA HIS A 18 -2.27 -14.80 1.35
C HIS A 18 -3.09 -13.86 2.25
N LEU A 19 -2.60 -12.66 2.52
CA LEU A 19 -3.22 -11.65 3.39
C LEU A 19 -3.70 -10.43 2.60
N THR A 20 -3.15 -10.14 1.43
CA THR A 20 -3.33 -8.86 0.74
C THR A 20 -3.86 -9.06 -0.67
N THR A 21 -4.98 -8.40 -0.95
CA THR A 21 -5.52 -8.27 -2.31
C THR A 21 -5.35 -6.84 -2.78
N PHE A 22 -4.55 -6.63 -3.83
CA PHE A 22 -4.49 -5.35 -4.52
C PHE A 22 -5.77 -5.15 -5.31
N THR A 23 -6.55 -4.14 -4.93
CA THR A 23 -7.90 -3.93 -5.47
C THR A 23 -7.90 -2.98 -6.65
N ARG A 24 -7.15 -1.87 -6.55
CA ARG A 24 -6.96 -0.88 -7.61
C ARG A 24 -5.94 0.17 -7.19
N ALA A 25 -5.32 0.84 -8.16
CA ALA A 25 -4.62 2.10 -8.02
C ALA A 25 -5.49 3.25 -8.52
N ILE A 26 -5.39 4.41 -7.86
CA ILE A 26 -5.99 5.67 -8.31
C ILE A 26 -4.97 6.79 -8.27
N CYS A 27 -5.26 7.87 -8.99
CA CYS A 27 -4.49 9.11 -8.95
C CYS A 27 -5.31 10.17 -8.20
N GLU A 28 -4.80 10.65 -7.07
CA GLU A 28 -5.42 11.70 -6.26
C GLU A 28 -4.39 12.82 -6.03
N SER A 29 -4.67 14.01 -6.58
CA SER A 29 -3.84 15.22 -6.36
C SER A 29 -2.34 15.03 -6.65
N GLY A 30 -1.99 14.31 -7.72
CA GLY A 30 -0.59 14.04 -8.10
C GLY A 30 0.07 12.87 -7.37
N ASN A 31 -0.66 12.20 -6.48
CA ASN A 31 -0.22 11.00 -5.78
C ASN A 31 -0.80 9.74 -6.43
N ILE A 32 -0.06 8.65 -6.40
CA ILE A 32 -0.60 7.32 -6.71
C ILE A 32 -1.03 6.67 -5.40
N VAL A 33 -2.30 6.27 -5.32
CA VAL A 33 -2.86 5.56 -4.16
C VAL A 33 -3.11 4.11 -4.54
N PHE A 34 -2.32 3.19 -4.01
CA PHE A 34 -2.54 1.74 -4.09
C PHE A 34 -3.56 1.33 -3.02
N ILE A 35 -4.75 0.93 -3.44
CA ILE A 35 -5.82 0.46 -2.57
C ILE A 35 -5.74 -1.06 -2.46
N ASN A 36 -5.55 -1.55 -1.24
CA ASN A 36 -5.39 -2.95 -0.90
C ASN A 36 -6.42 -3.36 0.14
N GLU A 37 -6.88 -4.60 0.06
CA GLU A 37 -7.76 -5.23 1.04
C GLU A 37 -6.95 -6.25 1.84
N LEU A 38 -7.02 -6.15 3.17
CA LEU A 38 -6.51 -7.14 4.11
C LEU A 38 -7.53 -8.25 4.30
N ASN A 39 -7.07 -9.48 4.17
CA ASN A 39 -7.88 -10.68 4.22
C ASN A 39 -7.52 -11.43 5.49
N ASN A 40 -8.53 -11.64 6.34
CA ASN A 40 -8.37 -12.55 7.48
C ASN A 40 -8.12 -13.96 6.97
N THR A 41 -7.20 -14.66 7.62
CA THR A 41 -6.89 -16.06 7.39
C THR A 41 -7.08 -16.86 8.68
N GLU A 42 -6.84 -18.16 8.63
CA GLU A 42 -6.83 -18.99 9.84
C GLU A 42 -5.72 -18.55 10.81
N GLY A 43 -4.55 -18.16 10.28
CA GLY A 43 -3.39 -17.76 11.09
C GLY A 43 -3.38 -16.30 11.52
N ILE A 44 -3.92 -15.38 10.71
CA ILE A 44 -3.89 -13.93 10.99
C ILE A 44 -5.28 -13.34 10.82
N LYS A 45 -5.80 -12.77 11.91
CA LYS A 45 -7.11 -12.10 11.97
C LYS A 45 -6.92 -10.63 12.33
N PHE A 46 -6.81 -9.78 11.32
CA PHE A 46 -6.56 -8.33 11.47
C PHE A 46 -7.68 -7.62 12.22
N ASP A 47 -8.92 -8.12 12.09
CA ASP A 47 -10.10 -7.64 12.82
C ASP A 47 -10.03 -7.91 14.33
N LYS A 48 -9.13 -8.80 14.75
CA LYS A 48 -8.89 -9.14 16.16
C LYS A 48 -7.60 -8.55 16.72
N PHE A 49 -6.88 -7.73 15.94
CA PHE A 49 -5.66 -7.12 16.43
C PHE A 49 -5.96 -6.17 17.61
N ASP A 50 -5.21 -6.35 18.68
CA ASP A 50 -5.28 -5.46 19.83
C ASP A 50 -4.45 -4.17 19.63
N LYS A 51 -4.48 -3.30 20.64
CA LYS A 51 -3.79 -2.01 20.63
C LYS A 51 -2.26 -2.13 20.53
N THR A 52 -1.68 -3.29 20.83
CA THR A 52 -0.24 -3.55 20.77
C THR A 52 0.16 -4.15 19.41
N GLN A 53 -0.70 -5.01 18.85
CA GLN A 53 -0.47 -5.67 17.57
C GLN A 53 -0.60 -4.70 16.38
N ILE A 54 -1.54 -3.77 16.41
CA ILE A 54 -1.74 -2.78 15.33
C ILE A 54 -0.45 -1.95 15.09
N PRO A 55 0.18 -1.34 16.11
CA PRO A 55 1.46 -0.64 15.94
C PRO A 55 2.58 -1.52 15.39
N ILE A 56 2.69 -2.76 15.86
CA ILE A 56 3.71 -3.71 15.39
C ILE A 56 3.54 -3.98 13.90
N PHE A 57 2.32 -4.32 13.47
CA PHE A 57 1.99 -4.50 12.06
C PHE A 57 2.33 -3.26 11.23
N LYS A 58 1.91 -2.07 11.68
CA LYS A 58 2.20 -0.83 10.97
C LYS A 58 3.69 -0.56 10.84
N ASN A 59 4.47 -0.84 11.87
CA ASN A 59 5.93 -0.66 11.84
C ASN A 59 6.62 -1.62 10.86
N ILE A 60 6.19 -2.88 10.83
CA ILE A 60 6.70 -3.87 9.88
C ILE A 60 6.34 -3.45 8.45
N GLN A 61 5.05 -3.15 8.20
CA GLN A 61 4.55 -2.78 6.88
C GLN A 61 5.23 -1.49 6.38
N HIS A 62 5.39 -0.48 7.24
CA HIS A 62 6.09 0.74 6.88
C HIS A 62 7.54 0.48 6.44
N ARG A 63 8.29 -0.38 7.15
CA ARG A 63 9.68 -0.71 6.76
C ARG A 63 9.76 -1.40 5.41
N VAL A 64 8.88 -2.38 5.17
CA VAL A 64 8.83 -3.12 3.89
C VAL A 64 8.46 -2.19 2.75
N LEU A 65 7.39 -1.40 2.91
CA LEU A 65 6.93 -0.47 1.88
C LEU A 65 7.93 0.64 1.62
N LYS A 66 8.65 1.12 2.64
CA LYS A 66 9.71 2.11 2.47
C LYS A 66 10.84 1.57 1.59
N SER A 67 11.30 0.34 1.84
CA SER A 67 12.31 -0.30 0.99
C SER A 67 11.79 -0.52 -0.42
N LEU A 68 10.56 -1.02 -0.60
CA LEU A 68 9.95 -1.16 -1.92
C LEU A 68 9.89 0.18 -2.67
N TYR A 69 9.43 1.24 -2.00
CA TYR A 69 9.33 2.59 -2.57
C TYR A 69 10.71 3.12 -2.99
N CYS A 70 11.70 3.05 -2.10
CA CYS A 70 13.01 3.64 -2.34
C CYS A 70 13.87 2.84 -3.31
N ASP A 71 13.83 1.50 -3.21
CA ASP A 71 14.78 0.63 -3.90
C ASP A 71 14.22 0.11 -5.22
N SER A 72 12.89 -0.12 -5.30
CA SER A 72 12.26 -0.77 -6.47
C SER A 72 11.35 0.14 -7.29
N LEU A 73 10.89 1.26 -6.73
CA LEU A 73 9.98 2.20 -7.41
C LEU A 73 10.61 3.58 -7.63
N ALA A 74 11.95 3.65 -7.70
CA ALA A 74 12.70 4.89 -7.91
C ALA A 74 12.25 5.67 -9.16
N GLU A 75 11.89 4.97 -10.24
CA GLU A 75 11.39 5.58 -11.48
C GLU A 75 10.09 6.39 -11.27
N LEU A 76 9.30 6.07 -10.25
CA LEU A 76 8.06 6.77 -9.95
C LEU A 76 8.28 8.05 -9.12
N HIS A 77 9.48 8.27 -8.58
CA HIS A 77 9.77 9.40 -7.67
C HIS A 77 9.65 10.76 -8.36
N GLU A 78 10.05 10.88 -9.63
CA GLU A 78 9.89 12.13 -10.39
C GLU A 78 8.48 12.30 -10.98
N LEU A 79 7.74 11.19 -11.06
CA LEU A 79 6.43 11.17 -11.70
C LEU A 79 5.29 11.45 -10.72
N THR A 80 5.54 11.37 -9.42
CA THR A 80 4.52 11.46 -8.37
C THR A 80 4.94 12.42 -7.27
N SER A 81 3.98 13.10 -6.64
CA SER A 81 4.26 13.88 -5.43
C SER A 81 4.51 12.96 -4.23
N SER A 82 3.71 11.91 -4.10
CA SER A 82 3.91 10.79 -3.18
C SER A 82 3.28 9.50 -3.70
N ILE A 83 3.66 8.38 -3.09
CA ILE A 83 2.97 7.11 -3.22
C ILE A 83 2.32 6.77 -1.89
N ILE A 84 1.03 6.40 -1.95
CA ILE A 84 0.24 6.04 -0.78
C ILE A 84 -0.21 4.58 -0.91
N TRP A 85 0.08 3.76 0.09
CA TRP A 85 -0.54 2.44 0.24
C TRP A 85 -1.67 2.54 1.26
N ARG A 86 -2.92 2.38 0.80
CA ARG A 86 -4.11 2.33 1.65
C ARG A 86 -4.53 0.87 1.83
N TYR A 87 -4.62 0.43 3.08
CA TYR A 87 -5.11 -0.89 3.45
C TYR A 87 -6.50 -0.76 4.07
N ASN A 88 -7.45 -1.46 3.50
CA ASN A 88 -8.80 -1.62 4.00
C ASN A 88 -8.97 -3.00 4.64
N LEU A 89 -9.94 -3.12 5.53
CA LEU A 89 -10.38 -4.36 6.14
C LEU A 89 -11.91 -4.31 6.25
N ALA A 90 -12.59 -5.23 5.57
CA ALA A 90 -14.05 -5.26 5.45
C ALA A 90 -14.60 -3.89 5.00
N ASP A 91 -14.06 -3.38 3.89
CA ASP A 91 -14.42 -2.11 3.24
C ASP A 91 -14.15 -0.83 4.06
N LYS A 92 -13.54 -0.96 5.25
CA LYS A 92 -13.15 0.18 6.09
C LYS A 92 -11.65 0.39 6.03
N LYS A 93 -11.21 1.65 5.96
CA LYS A 93 -9.79 2.01 6.05
C LYS A 93 -9.20 1.52 7.38
N PHE A 94 -8.24 0.61 7.30
CA PHE A 94 -7.50 0.07 8.44
C PHE A 94 -6.26 0.92 8.72
N THR A 95 -5.45 1.19 7.69
CA THR A 95 -4.28 2.07 7.79
C THR A 95 -3.88 2.60 6.42
N GLU A 96 -3.05 3.63 6.39
CA GLU A 96 -2.34 4.05 5.19
C GLU A 96 -0.89 4.43 5.49
N PHE A 97 -0.05 4.39 4.45
CA PHE A 97 1.35 4.80 4.50
C PHE A 97 1.63 5.68 3.28
N GLU A 98 2.10 6.89 3.52
CA GLU A 98 2.52 7.82 2.47
C GLU A 98 4.06 7.87 2.44
N PHE A 99 4.62 7.79 1.24
CA PHE A 99 6.06 7.95 1.01
C PHE A 99 6.30 8.99 -0.08
N LYS A 100 7.18 9.94 0.23
CA LYS A 100 7.66 11.01 -0.63
C LYS A 100 9.12 10.75 -0.97
N LYS A 101 9.59 11.39 -2.04
CA LYS A 101 11.00 11.29 -2.47
C LYS A 101 11.99 11.60 -1.33
N SER A 102 11.63 12.53 -0.43
CA SER A 102 12.43 12.89 0.76
C SER A 102 12.57 11.80 1.81
N ASP A 103 11.73 10.75 1.78
CA ASP A 103 11.81 9.63 2.71
C ASP A 103 12.94 8.68 2.38
N CYS A 104 13.40 8.67 1.13
CA CYS A 104 14.53 7.86 0.69
C CYS A 104 15.83 8.56 1.06
N LYS A 105 16.74 7.82 1.72
CA LYS A 105 18.09 8.33 1.97
C LYS A 105 18.81 8.40 0.62
N ARG A 106 19.48 9.53 0.36
CA ARG A 106 20.50 9.61 -0.69
C ARG A 106 21.69 8.72 -0.32
#